data_AF-A0ABD0PK74-F1
#
_entry.id   AF-A0ABD0PK74-F1
#
_cell.length_a   1.000
_cell.length_b   1.000
_cell.length_c   1.000
_cell.angle_alpha   90.00
_cell.angle_beta   90.00
_cell.angle_gamma   90.00
#
_symmetry.space_group_name_H-M   'P 1'
#
loop_
_entity.id
_entity.type
_entity.pdbx_description
1 polymer ?
#
loop_
_entity_poly.entity_id
_entity_poly.type
_entity_poly.pdbx_seq_one_letter_code
_entity_poly.pdbx_strand_id
1 'polypeptide(L)' 'MSVVSLQLGQCGNQIGQELFSVISDDSNGPNRKKYKQCSDERFFYETSTG' A
#
# COMPACT_ATOMS: atom_id res chain seq x y z
N MET A 1 -8.64 -7.02 8.80
CA MET A 1 -9.31 -5.71 9.04
C MET A 1 -8.61 -4.71 8.14
N SER A 2 -9.35 -4.03 7.25
CA SER A 2 -8.79 -3.11 6.26
C SER A 2 -8.45 -1.74 6.89
N VAL A 3 -7.45 -1.06 6.33
CA VAL A 3 -6.96 0.26 6.74
C VAL A 3 -7.28 1.27 5.64
N VAL A 4 -7.96 2.35 6.02
CA VAL A 4 -8.17 3.51 5.15
C VAL A 4 -7.21 4.62 5.56
N SER A 5 -6.40 5.11 4.63
CA SER A 5 -5.50 6.24 4.86
C SER A 5 -6.09 7.53 4.27
N LEU A 6 -5.94 8.65 4.98
CA LEU A 6 -6.28 9.98 4.51
C LEU A 6 -5.00 10.83 4.51
N GLN A 7 -4.62 11.35 3.35
CA GLN A 7 -3.44 12.21 3.20
C GLN A 7 -3.89 13.67 3.11
N LEU A 8 -3.32 14.54 3.95
CA LEU A 8 -3.72 15.94 4.08
C LEU A 8 -2.53 16.88 3.90
N GLY A 9 -2.72 17.90 3.06
CA GLY A 9 -1.72 18.91 2.76
C GLY A 9 -0.55 18.38 1.92
N GLN A 10 0.35 19.28 1.52
CA GLN A 10 1.47 18.94 0.64
C GLN A 10 2.42 17.90 1.27
N CYS A 11 2.82 18.11 2.53
CA CYS A 11 3.72 17.21 3.23
C CYS A 11 3.09 15.81 3.39
N GLY A 12 1.80 15.75 3.74
CA GLY A 12 1.07 14.48 3.87
C GLY A 12 1.00 13.71 2.55
N ASN A 13 0.78 14.40 1.43
CA ASN A 13 0.75 13.76 0.12
C ASN A 13 2.14 13.27 -0.33
N GLN A 14 3.21 14.02 -0.03
CA GLN A 14 4.58 13.60 -0.34
C GLN A 14 4.98 12.35 0.44
N ILE A 15 4.75 12.33 1.76
CA ILE A 15 5.05 11.16 2.60
C ILE A 15 4.14 9.98 2.24
N GLY A 16 2.86 10.26 1.95
CA GLY A 16 1.89 9.26 1.51
C GLY A 16 2.37 8.51 0.27
N GLN A 17 2.88 9.24 -0.73
CA GLN A 17 3.42 8.64 -1.94
C GLN A 17 4.55 7.65 -1.64
N GLU A 18 5.55 8.05 -0.84
CA GLU A 18 6.69 7.18 -0.49
C GLU A 18 6.24 5.95 0.30
N LEU A 19 5.32 6.12 1.26
CA LEU A 19 4.77 5.02 2.04
C LEU A 19 4.06 4.00 1.15
N PHE A 20 3.17 4.46 0.27
CA PHE A 20 2.41 3.57 -0.61
C PHE A 20 3.28 2.93 -1.70
N SER A 21 4.39 3.56 -2.09
CA SER A 21 5.40 2.90 -2.92
C SER A 21 5.98 1.67 -2.23
N VAL A 22 6.38 1.79 -0.96
CA VAL A 22 6.93 0.66 -0.19
C VAL A 22 5.89 -0.45 0.02
N ILE A 23 4.64 -0.10 0.33
CA ILE A 23 3.54 -1.06 0.49
C ILE A 23 3.24 -1.80 -0.83
N SER A 24 3.25 -1.08 -1.95
CA SER A 24 3.09 -1.65 -3.28
C SER A 24 4.24 -2.58 -3.65
N ASP A 25 5.48 -2.18 -3.37
CA ASP A 25 6.66 -3.00 -3.64
C ASP A 25 6.69 -4.29 -2.81
N ASP A 26 6.23 -4.25 -1.56
CA ASP A 26 6.12 -5.46 -0.74
C ASP A 26 5.06 -6.44 -1.27
N SER A 27 4.02 -5.94 -1.95
CA SER A 27 2.92 -6.76 -2.50
C SER A 27 3.24 -7.28 -3.91
N ASN A 28 3.74 -6.39 -4.77
CA ASN A 28 3.90 -6.61 -6.21
C ASN A 28 5.36 -6.66 -6.68
N GLY A 29 6.31 -6.17 -5.87
CA GLY A 29 7.71 -6.02 -6.26
C GLY A 29 8.46 -7.35 -6.39
N PRO A 30 9.65 -7.31 -7.04
CA PRO A 30 10.45 -8.50 -7.34
C PRO A 30 11.21 -9.06 -6.12
N ASN A 31 11.40 -8.27 -5.06
CA ASN A 31 12.21 -8.64 -3.90
C ASN A 31 11.41 -8.62 -2.59
N ARG A 32 11.69 -9.60 -1.71
CA ARG A 32 11.20 -9.76 -0.32
C ARG A 32 9.75 -9.32 -0.07
N LYS A 33 8.84 -10.26 -0.33
CA LYS A 33 7.40 -10.22 0.00
C LYS A 33 7.12 -10.57 1.46
N LYS A 34 7.95 -10.11 2.39
CA LYS A 34 7.87 -10.52 3.81
C LYS A 34 6.55 -10.10 4.44
N TYR A 35 6.00 -8.97 4.02
CA TYR A 35 4.74 -8.45 4.55
C TYR A 35 3.59 -8.55 3.55
N LYS A 36 3.77 -9.20 2.39
CA LYS A 36 2.78 -9.23 1.29
C LYS A 36 1.37 -9.53 1.79
N GLN A 37 1.21 -10.61 2.57
CA GLN A 37 -0.10 -10.98 3.08
C GLN A 37 -0.73 -9.85 3.90
N CYS A 38 0.03 -9.25 4.81
CA CYS A 38 -0.44 -8.12 5.62
C CYS A 38 -0.73 -6.88 4.76
N SER A 39 0.08 -6.63 3.72
CA SER A 39 -0.09 -5.49 2.82
C SER A 39 -1.35 -5.64 1.97
N ASP A 40 -1.56 -6.79 1.36
CA ASP A 40 -2.76 -7.15 0.58
C ASP A 40 -4.03 -7.05 1.43
N GLU A 41 -4.05 -7.68 2.60
CA GLU A 41 -5.24 -7.75 3.45
C GLU A 41 -5.63 -6.39 4.07
N ARG A 42 -4.69 -5.44 4.15
CA ARG A 42 -4.90 -4.18 4.87
C ARG A 42 -5.02 -2.97 3.97
N PHE A 43 -4.22 -2.90 2.90
CA PHE A 43 -4.05 -1.68 2.11
C PHE A 43 -4.55 -1.78 0.68
N PHE A 44 -4.87 -2.99 0.20
CA PHE A 44 -5.41 -3.21 -1.13
C PHE A 44 -6.83 -3.79 -1.08
N TYR A 45 -7.56 -3.60 -2.17
CA TYR A 45 -8.81 -4.28 -2.44
C TYR A 45 -8.71 -4.87 -3.84
N GLU A 46 -9.27 -6.06 -4.03
CA GLU A 46 -9.31 -6.72 -5.34
C GLU A 46 -10.47 -6.14 -6.17
N THR A 47 -10.20 -5.88 -7.45
CA THR A 47 -11.23 -5.44 -8.40
C THR A 47 -11.77 -6.65 -9.17
N SER A 48 -12.98 -6.54 -9.73
CA SER A 48 -13.58 -7.63 -10.53
C SER A 48 -12.79 -7.98 -11.79
N THR A 49 -11.82 -7.16 -12.19
CA THR A 49 -10.97 -7.36 -13.37
C THR A 49 -9.63 -8.02 -13.08
N GLY A 50 -9.32 -8.32 -11.80
CA GLY A 50 -7.98 -8.75 -11.38
C GLY A 50 -7.06 -7.55 -11.25
#